data_AF-A0AA86MJY0-F1
#
_entry.id   AF-A0AA86MJY0-F1
#
_cell.length_a   1.000
_cell.length_b   1.000
_cell.length_c   1.000
_cell.angle_alpha   90.00
_cell.angle_beta   90.00
_cell.angle_gamma   90.00
#
_symmetry.space_group_name_H-M   'P 1'
#
loop_
_entity.id
_entity.type
_entity.pdbx_description
1 polymer ?
#
loop_
_entity_poly.entity_id
_entity_poly.type
_entity_poly.pdbx_seq_one_letter_code
_entity_poly.pdbx_strand_id
1 'polypeptide(L)'
;MRLPEHRYRTISSIRGPLLFVEKVFAARMGEVVRIACPGGETAEGEILKIDGDTALIQVFGETRGLGLDADVAFTDAIRQAPLSADVIGRVFNGSFIPIDGAPMFVPEQWAPITGAPINPTARARPEEFIETGLTAIDALNTLVKGQKLPIFSSAGLPAKEMTAAIVRNARLAGGGAFVVVFVALGLPHHEYAFYMQVLADMEGDFTAFINRAGEPVMERLLAPRFGLAVAEHLAFARGMDVLVVITDMTNYCDALREVSTAREELPGRRGYPGYMYSDLASLYERAGRIKGMPGSVTMLPVVTMPEDDITHPIPDLTGYITEGQIVLSRELHQKGVFPPVDVLPSLSRLMQRGIGSGRTRQDHRRIADLLYKQYAKGRDLRRLEAIVGREGMMGSDRLMLDFADAFERELIHQGAARRDINASLDGGLALLGRFPAEAP
;
A
#
# COMPACT_ATOMS: atom_id res chain seq x y z
N MET A 1 -34.10 -1.53 -15.79
CA MET A 1 -34.40 -2.52 -16.84
C MET A 1 -33.07 -3.20 -17.17
N ARG A 2 -32.83 -4.45 -16.72
CA ARG A 2 -31.59 -5.16 -17.11
C ARG A 2 -31.67 -5.39 -18.62
N LEU A 3 -30.64 -4.96 -19.36
CA LEU A 3 -30.49 -5.38 -20.76
C LEU A 3 -30.48 -6.92 -20.80
N PRO A 4 -30.99 -7.54 -21.86
CA PRO A 4 -30.96 -9.00 -21.99
C PRO A 4 -29.51 -9.50 -21.86
N GLU A 5 -29.25 -10.37 -20.88
CA GLU A 5 -27.93 -11.02 -20.73
C GLU A 5 -27.72 -11.93 -21.95
N HIS A 6 -26.67 -11.68 -22.73
CA HIS A 6 -26.31 -12.54 -23.86
C HIS A 6 -25.69 -13.83 -23.31
N ARG A 7 -26.26 -14.98 -23.68
CA ARG A 7 -25.79 -16.30 -23.23
C ARG A 7 -25.22 -17.09 -24.39
N TYR A 8 -24.06 -17.68 -24.15
CA TYR A 8 -23.29 -18.43 -25.13
C TYR A 8 -23.01 -19.83 -24.61
N ARG A 9 -23.09 -20.83 -25.51
CA ARG A 9 -22.62 -22.21 -25.30
C ARG A 9 -21.65 -22.63 -26.40
N THR A 10 -20.89 -21.65 -26.86
CA THR A 10 -19.99 -21.72 -28.01
C THR A 10 -18.54 -21.62 -27.55
N ILE A 11 -18.23 -22.28 -26.43
CA ILE A 11 -16.85 -22.37 -25.95
C ILE A 11 -16.09 -23.27 -26.91
N SER A 12 -15.10 -22.71 -27.61
CA SER A 12 -14.30 -23.46 -28.57
C SER A 12 -13.11 -24.17 -27.92
N SER A 13 -12.52 -23.59 -26.88
CA SER A 13 -11.46 -24.24 -26.11
C SER A 13 -11.30 -23.66 -24.70
N ILE A 14 -10.75 -24.48 -23.80
CA ILE A 14 -10.38 -24.12 -22.42
C ILE A 14 -8.88 -24.40 -22.26
N ARG A 15 -8.11 -23.39 -21.85
CA ARG A 15 -6.65 -23.49 -21.63
C ARG A 15 -6.29 -22.89 -20.28
N GLY A 16 -6.08 -23.74 -19.28
CA GLY A 16 -5.86 -23.27 -17.90
C GLY A 16 -7.03 -22.40 -17.44
N PRO A 17 -6.80 -21.15 -17.01
CA PRO A 17 -7.87 -20.21 -16.60
C PRO A 17 -8.54 -19.46 -17.77
N LEU A 18 -8.16 -19.75 -19.02
CA LEU A 18 -8.65 -19.03 -20.20
C LEU A 18 -9.72 -19.81 -20.96
N LEU A 19 -10.79 -19.12 -21.36
CA LEU A 19 -11.90 -19.62 -22.17
C LEU A 19 -11.93 -18.86 -23.50
N PHE A 20 -12.04 -19.59 -24.59
CA PHE A 20 -12.28 -19.03 -25.92
C PHE A 20 -13.74 -19.26 -26.27
N VAL A 21 -14.48 -18.17 -26.49
CA VAL A 21 -15.90 -18.22 -26.86
C VAL A 21 -16.06 -17.62 -28.25
N GLU A 22 -16.63 -18.39 -29.17
CA GLU A 22 -16.86 -17.98 -30.56
C GLU A 22 -18.29 -17.49 -30.77
N LYS A 23 -18.54 -16.85 -31.93
CA LYS A 23 -19.85 -16.32 -32.33
C LYS A 23 -20.42 -15.34 -31.30
N VAL A 24 -19.56 -14.61 -30.61
CA VAL A 24 -19.97 -13.57 -29.68
C VAL A 24 -20.46 -12.35 -30.45
N PHE A 25 -21.43 -11.65 -29.88
CA PHE A 25 -22.00 -10.44 -30.47
C PHE A 25 -21.93 -9.31 -29.46
N ALA A 26 -21.45 -8.14 -29.89
CA ALA A 26 -21.36 -6.94 -29.07
C ALA A 26 -20.58 -7.10 -27.74
N ALA A 27 -19.65 -8.06 -27.68
CA ALA A 27 -18.73 -8.22 -26.55
C ALA A 27 -17.96 -6.91 -26.29
N ARG A 28 -17.70 -6.58 -25.02
CA ARG A 28 -16.91 -5.41 -24.64
C ARG A 28 -15.65 -5.82 -23.89
N MET A 29 -14.55 -5.11 -24.16
CA MET A 29 -13.29 -5.30 -23.42
C MET A 29 -13.50 -4.97 -21.93
N GLY A 30 -13.03 -5.84 -21.03
CA GLY A 30 -13.18 -5.69 -19.58
C GLY A 30 -14.59 -5.99 -19.05
N GLU A 31 -15.48 -6.50 -19.88
CA GLU A 31 -16.82 -6.92 -19.47
C GLU A 31 -16.74 -8.12 -18.53
N VAL A 32 -17.53 -8.09 -17.46
CA VAL A 32 -17.67 -9.21 -16.53
C VAL A 32 -18.58 -10.25 -17.17
N VAL A 33 -18.18 -11.51 -17.07
CA VAL A 33 -18.97 -12.66 -17.50
C VAL A 33 -19.27 -13.58 -16.32
N ARG A 34 -20.38 -14.32 -16.40
CA ARG A 34 -20.73 -15.38 -15.46
C ARG A 34 -20.71 -16.71 -16.18
N ILE A 35 -20.09 -17.70 -15.59
CA ILE A 35 -19.85 -19.01 -16.19
C ILE A 35 -20.51 -20.05 -15.28
N ALA A 36 -21.44 -20.83 -15.82
CA ALA A 36 -22.07 -21.92 -15.09
C ALA A 36 -21.12 -23.11 -14.98
N CYS A 37 -20.74 -23.46 -13.74
CA CYS A 37 -19.87 -24.59 -13.46
C CYS A 37 -20.67 -25.89 -13.22
N PRO A 38 -20.06 -27.07 -13.45
CA PRO A 38 -20.65 -28.34 -13.03
C PRO A 38 -20.91 -28.33 -11.51
N GLY A 39 -22.10 -28.74 -11.08
CA GLY A 39 -22.50 -28.70 -9.68
C GLY A 39 -23.38 -27.51 -9.28
N GLY A 40 -23.65 -26.59 -10.20
CA GLY A 40 -24.59 -25.48 -10.00
C GLY A 40 -23.96 -24.20 -9.45
N GLU A 41 -22.66 -24.21 -9.16
CA GLU A 41 -21.90 -23.01 -8.83
C GLU A 41 -21.71 -22.11 -10.06
N THR A 42 -21.55 -20.81 -9.84
CA THR A 42 -21.27 -19.83 -10.90
C THR A 42 -19.91 -19.21 -10.65
N ALA A 43 -19.00 -19.34 -11.62
CA ALA A 43 -17.74 -18.61 -11.62
C ALA A 43 -17.91 -17.26 -12.33
N GLU A 44 -17.10 -16.28 -11.95
CA GLU A 44 -17.01 -15.01 -12.67
C GLU A 44 -15.79 -15.01 -13.59
N GLY A 45 -15.78 -14.15 -14.59
CA GLY A 45 -14.62 -13.91 -15.43
C GLY A 45 -14.64 -12.52 -16.06
N GLU A 46 -13.63 -12.22 -16.88
CA GLU A 46 -13.50 -10.96 -17.60
C GLU A 46 -13.02 -11.17 -19.03
N ILE A 47 -13.58 -10.40 -19.96
CA ILE A 47 -13.15 -10.40 -21.37
C ILE A 47 -11.82 -9.66 -21.51
N LEU A 48 -10.77 -10.40 -21.85
CA LEU A 48 -9.40 -9.90 -22.01
C LEU A 48 -9.09 -9.44 -23.43
N LYS A 49 -9.67 -10.10 -24.44
CA LYS A 49 -9.42 -9.80 -25.86
C LYS A 49 -10.66 -10.12 -26.67
N ILE A 50 -10.92 -9.30 -27.69
CA ILE A 50 -11.92 -9.54 -28.71
C ILE A 50 -11.22 -9.55 -30.06
N ASP A 51 -11.45 -10.60 -30.83
CA ASP A 51 -10.91 -10.77 -32.18
C ASP A 51 -12.04 -11.23 -33.10
N GLY A 52 -12.60 -10.31 -33.88
CA GLY A 52 -13.81 -10.56 -34.67
C GLY A 52 -15.00 -10.98 -33.80
N ASP A 53 -15.48 -12.20 -34.02
CA ASP A 53 -16.57 -12.83 -33.28
C ASP A 53 -16.09 -13.79 -32.17
N THR A 54 -14.80 -13.73 -31.82
CA THR A 54 -14.20 -14.53 -30.75
C THR A 54 -13.81 -13.65 -29.56
N ALA A 55 -14.18 -14.06 -28.36
CA ALA A 55 -13.76 -13.45 -27.11
C ALA A 55 -12.86 -14.40 -26.30
N LEU A 56 -11.75 -13.87 -25.81
CA LEU A 56 -10.91 -14.51 -24.80
C LEU A 56 -11.36 -14.03 -23.43
N ILE A 57 -11.79 -14.97 -22.59
CA ILE A 57 -12.26 -14.75 -21.24
C ILE A 57 -11.26 -15.34 -20.25
N GLN A 58 -10.94 -14.61 -19.19
CA GLN A 58 -10.24 -15.15 -18.03
C GLN A 58 -11.23 -15.45 -16.92
N VAL A 59 -11.23 -16.69 -16.42
CA VAL A 59 -12.08 -17.12 -15.30
C VAL A 59 -11.39 -16.81 -13.98
N PHE A 60 -12.17 -16.32 -13.03
CA PHE A 60 -11.78 -16.06 -11.66
C PHE A 60 -12.11 -17.31 -10.84
N GLY A 61 -11.10 -18.16 -10.60
CA GLY A 61 -11.25 -19.42 -9.86
C GLY A 61 -10.69 -20.64 -10.61
N GLU A 62 -11.08 -21.84 -10.18
CA GLU A 62 -10.69 -23.08 -10.87
C GLU A 62 -11.58 -23.35 -12.08
N THR A 63 -10.97 -23.73 -13.21
CA THR A 63 -11.65 -24.21 -14.41
C THR A 63 -11.78 -25.74 -14.45
N ARG A 64 -11.37 -26.44 -13.37
CA ARG A 64 -11.42 -27.91 -13.31
C ARG A 64 -12.87 -28.39 -13.40
N GLY A 65 -13.11 -29.33 -14.31
CA GLY A 65 -14.43 -29.91 -14.54
C GLY A 65 -15.31 -29.12 -15.52
N LEU A 66 -14.93 -27.89 -15.91
CA LEU A 66 -15.71 -27.09 -16.85
C LEU A 66 -15.73 -27.72 -18.26
N GLY A 67 -16.93 -27.92 -18.81
CA GLY A 67 -17.16 -28.45 -20.15
C GLY A 67 -17.25 -27.36 -21.21
N LEU A 68 -17.13 -27.74 -22.49
CA LEU A 68 -17.31 -26.82 -23.63
C LEU A 68 -18.79 -26.43 -23.85
N ASP A 69 -19.70 -27.16 -23.25
CA ASP A 69 -21.14 -26.94 -23.25
C ASP A 69 -21.61 -25.99 -22.13
N ALA A 70 -20.69 -25.49 -21.29
CA ALA A 70 -21.01 -24.58 -20.21
C ALA A 70 -21.65 -23.27 -20.71
N ASP A 71 -22.59 -22.76 -19.92
CA ASP A 71 -23.34 -21.53 -20.19
C ASP A 71 -22.50 -20.32 -19.74
N VAL A 72 -22.18 -19.42 -20.68
CA VAL A 72 -21.44 -18.19 -20.43
C VAL A 72 -22.36 -16.99 -20.67
N ALA A 73 -22.67 -16.25 -19.61
CA ALA A 73 -23.53 -15.08 -19.63
C ALA A 73 -22.70 -13.78 -19.57
N PHE A 74 -22.91 -12.92 -20.55
CA PHE A 74 -22.27 -11.62 -20.72
C PHE A 74 -23.14 -10.57 -20.02
N THR A 75 -22.56 -9.81 -19.09
CA THR A 75 -23.31 -8.94 -18.18
C THR A 75 -23.56 -7.53 -18.72
N ASP A 76 -22.95 -7.18 -19.86
CA ASP A 76 -22.89 -5.84 -20.45
C ASP A 76 -22.32 -4.76 -19.51
N ALA A 77 -21.61 -5.18 -18.47
CA ALA A 77 -21.06 -4.31 -17.43
C ALA A 77 -19.59 -4.65 -17.14
N ILE A 78 -18.80 -3.61 -16.91
CA ILE A 78 -17.47 -3.75 -16.32
C ILE A 78 -17.58 -3.90 -14.81
N ARG A 79 -16.50 -4.32 -14.14
CA ARG A 79 -16.49 -4.49 -12.69
C ARG A 79 -16.66 -3.15 -11.97
N GLN A 80 -17.65 -3.10 -11.08
CA GLN A 80 -18.03 -1.89 -10.34
C GLN A 80 -17.95 -2.12 -8.82
N ALA A 81 -17.53 -1.09 -8.10
CA ALA A 81 -17.61 -1.02 -6.64
C ALA A 81 -18.98 -0.46 -6.22
N PRO A 82 -19.68 -1.10 -5.28
CA PRO A 82 -20.79 -0.49 -4.55
C PRO A 82 -20.25 0.52 -3.55
N LEU A 83 -20.66 1.79 -3.65
CA LEU A 83 -20.13 2.88 -2.83
C LEU A 83 -21.22 3.45 -1.92
N SER A 84 -20.91 3.57 -0.64
CA SER A 84 -21.73 4.21 0.41
C SER A 84 -20.82 4.59 1.58
N ALA A 85 -21.27 5.51 2.44
CA ALA A 85 -20.63 5.76 3.74
C ALA A 85 -20.76 4.56 4.69
N ASP A 86 -21.75 3.69 4.50
CA ASP A 86 -22.00 2.48 5.30
C ASP A 86 -20.90 1.40 5.17
N VAL A 87 -19.91 1.66 4.33
CA VAL A 87 -18.70 0.84 4.20
C VAL A 87 -17.73 1.02 5.38
N ILE A 88 -17.88 2.12 6.14
CA ILE A 88 -17.07 2.38 7.34
C ILE A 88 -17.46 1.39 8.44
N GLY A 89 -16.46 0.82 9.10
CA GLY A 89 -16.57 -0.24 10.10
C GLY A 89 -16.73 -1.65 9.52
N ARG A 90 -16.66 -1.82 8.20
CA ARG A 90 -16.90 -3.09 7.51
C ARG A 90 -15.61 -3.77 7.05
N VAL A 91 -15.66 -5.11 6.98
CA VAL A 91 -14.56 -5.95 6.49
C VAL A 91 -15.05 -6.81 5.31
N PHE A 92 -14.33 -6.75 4.20
CA PHE A 92 -14.64 -7.46 2.96
C PHE A 92 -13.48 -8.38 2.54
N ASN A 93 -13.78 -9.38 1.72
CA ASN A 93 -12.76 -10.12 0.98
C ASN A 93 -12.28 -9.34 -0.27
N GLY A 94 -11.38 -9.92 -1.06
CA GLY A 94 -10.86 -9.26 -2.28
C GLY A 94 -11.87 -9.12 -3.44
N SER A 95 -13.04 -9.74 -3.32
CA SER A 95 -14.17 -9.63 -4.26
C SER A 95 -15.28 -8.69 -3.79
N PHE A 96 -15.06 -7.89 -2.74
CA PHE A 96 -16.06 -6.99 -2.11
C PHE A 96 -17.23 -7.76 -1.46
N ILE A 97 -17.01 -8.98 -1.00
CA ILE A 97 -18.02 -9.73 -0.25
C ILE A 97 -17.78 -9.50 1.25
N PRO A 98 -18.80 -9.09 2.03
CA PRO A 98 -18.65 -8.93 3.48
C PRO A 98 -18.20 -10.23 4.16
N ILE A 99 -17.19 -10.15 5.01
CA ILE A 99 -16.69 -11.27 5.82
C ILE A 99 -16.82 -11.02 7.33
N ASP A 100 -17.46 -9.90 7.70
CA ASP A 100 -17.77 -9.52 9.08
C ASP A 100 -19.08 -10.13 9.62
N GLY A 101 -19.78 -10.94 8.80
CA GLY A 101 -21.05 -11.57 9.16
C GLY A 101 -22.26 -10.65 9.05
N ALA A 102 -22.08 -9.37 8.71
CA ALA A 102 -23.18 -8.45 8.43
C ALA A 102 -23.59 -8.50 6.95
N PRO A 103 -24.87 -8.23 6.63
CA PRO A 103 -25.32 -8.21 5.24
C PRO A 103 -24.65 -7.08 4.44
N MET A 104 -24.72 -7.19 3.12
CA MET A 104 -24.27 -6.13 2.22
C MET A 104 -25.11 -4.87 2.45
N PHE A 105 -24.46 -3.71 2.52
CA PHE A 105 -25.16 -2.42 2.60
C PHE A 105 -25.84 -2.07 1.28
N VAL A 106 -26.79 -1.13 1.31
CA VAL A 106 -27.42 -0.61 0.09
C VAL A 106 -26.50 0.46 -0.53
N PRO A 107 -25.97 0.25 -1.74
CA PRO A 107 -25.08 1.23 -2.35
C PRO A 107 -25.85 2.48 -2.77
N GLU A 108 -25.22 3.64 -2.56
CA GLU A 108 -25.73 4.93 -3.02
C GLU A 108 -25.36 5.17 -4.48
N GLN A 109 -24.19 4.68 -4.89
CA GLN A 109 -23.71 4.75 -6.26
C GLN A 109 -22.86 3.53 -6.61
N TRP A 110 -22.73 3.28 -7.91
CA TRP A 110 -21.83 2.28 -8.48
C TRP A 110 -20.78 2.98 -9.34
N ALA A 111 -19.50 2.65 -9.14
CA ALA A 111 -18.42 3.22 -9.93
C ALA A 111 -17.45 2.13 -10.41
N PRO A 112 -16.84 2.27 -11.60
CA PRO A 112 -15.80 1.36 -12.08
C PRO A 112 -14.62 1.27 -11.10
N ILE A 113 -14.14 0.05 -10.84
CA ILE A 113 -13.01 -0.16 -9.90
C ILE A 113 -11.67 0.38 -10.44
N THR A 114 -11.57 0.52 -11.76
CA THR A 114 -10.42 1.07 -12.45
C THR A 114 -10.17 2.54 -12.09
N GLY A 115 -11.21 3.24 -11.62
CA GLY A 115 -11.14 4.67 -11.34
C GLY A 115 -10.96 5.50 -12.61
N ALA A 116 -10.70 6.79 -12.42
CA ALA A 116 -10.38 7.72 -13.50
C ALA A 116 -9.12 8.52 -13.14
N PRO A 117 -8.21 8.77 -14.09
CA PRO A 117 -7.02 9.55 -13.81
C PRO A 117 -7.39 10.99 -13.43
N ILE A 118 -6.84 11.48 -12.33
CA ILE A 118 -7.06 12.86 -11.88
C ILE A 118 -6.32 13.81 -12.83
N ASN A 119 -7.07 14.76 -13.42
CA ASN A 119 -6.51 15.79 -14.30
C ASN A 119 -5.38 16.56 -13.58
N PRO A 120 -4.15 16.62 -14.13
CA PRO A 120 -3.01 17.30 -13.50
C PRO A 120 -3.28 18.76 -13.12
N THR A 121 -4.10 19.49 -13.90
CA THR A 121 -4.44 20.89 -13.62
C THR A 121 -5.41 21.06 -12.46
N ALA A 122 -6.23 20.02 -12.18
CA ALA A 122 -7.17 19.97 -11.08
C ALA A 122 -6.52 19.50 -9.77
N ARG A 123 -5.33 18.88 -9.83
CA ARG A 123 -4.60 18.45 -8.62
C ARG A 123 -4.22 19.64 -7.74
N ALA A 124 -4.54 19.52 -6.45
CA ALA A 124 -4.00 20.38 -5.41
C ALA A 124 -2.66 19.80 -4.91
N ARG A 125 -1.79 20.66 -4.38
CA ARG A 125 -0.50 20.22 -3.85
C ARG A 125 -0.73 19.46 -2.53
N PRO A 126 -0.01 18.35 -2.29
CA PRO A 126 0.05 17.73 -0.97
C PRO A 126 0.59 18.73 0.05
N GLU A 127 -0.15 18.91 1.13
CA GLU A 127 0.17 19.81 2.24
C GLU A 127 -0.48 19.26 3.51
N GLU A 128 0.01 19.71 4.66
CA GLU A 128 -0.41 19.30 6.01
C GLU A 128 0.15 17.94 6.44
N PHE A 129 0.42 17.84 7.74
CA PHE A 129 1.05 16.70 8.39
C PHE A 129 0.02 15.63 8.77
N ILE A 130 0.36 14.37 8.51
CA ILE A 130 -0.31 13.21 9.10
C ILE A 130 0.58 12.63 10.18
N GLU A 131 0.08 12.58 11.41
CA GLU A 131 0.81 12.05 12.56
C GLU A 131 0.65 10.53 12.60
N THR A 132 1.73 9.80 12.35
CA THR A 132 1.75 8.33 12.37
C THR A 132 2.02 7.76 13.75
N GLY A 133 2.59 8.57 14.65
CA GLY A 133 3.01 8.13 15.98
C GLY A 133 4.38 7.46 16.00
N LEU A 134 5.07 7.37 14.86
CA LEU A 134 6.41 6.79 14.73
C LEU A 134 7.44 7.90 14.54
N THR A 135 8.38 8.05 15.49
CA THR A 135 9.39 9.13 15.47
C THR A 135 10.20 9.14 14.17
N ALA A 136 10.60 7.97 13.68
CA ALA A 136 11.38 7.82 12.46
C ALA A 136 10.66 8.29 11.18
N ILE A 137 9.31 8.23 11.18
CA ILE A 137 8.49 8.77 10.09
C ILE A 137 8.20 10.24 10.37
N ASP A 138 7.56 10.55 11.49
CA ASP A 138 7.00 11.88 11.75
C ASP A 138 8.07 12.98 11.78
N ALA A 139 9.22 12.73 12.40
CA ALA A 139 10.29 13.72 12.56
C ALA A 139 11.32 13.76 11.43
N LEU A 140 11.54 12.66 10.71
CA LEU A 140 12.63 12.54 9.73
C LEU A 140 12.14 12.32 8.30
N ASN A 141 11.00 11.65 8.13
CA ASN A 141 10.45 11.27 6.82
C ASN A 141 8.94 11.54 6.76
N THR A 142 8.55 12.75 7.16
CA THR A 142 7.16 13.13 7.45
C THR A 142 6.20 12.77 6.31
N LEU A 143 5.08 12.13 6.67
CA LEU A 143 3.96 11.83 5.75
C LEU A 143 3.06 13.06 5.58
N VAL A 144 2.72 13.37 4.33
CA VAL A 144 1.90 14.53 3.96
C VAL A 144 0.56 14.10 3.36
N LYS A 145 -0.52 14.84 3.62
CA LYS A 145 -1.83 14.52 3.05
C LYS A 145 -1.79 14.54 1.52
N GLY A 146 -2.24 13.45 0.89
CA GLY A 146 -2.19 13.26 -0.56
C GLY A 146 -0.89 12.65 -1.10
N GLN A 147 0.07 12.34 -0.22
CA GLN A 147 1.34 11.71 -0.60
C GLN A 147 1.19 10.20 -0.77
N LYS A 148 2.03 9.61 -1.63
CA LYS A 148 2.29 8.18 -1.71
C LYS A 148 3.70 7.86 -1.17
N LEU A 149 3.79 7.24 0.01
CA LEU A 149 5.04 6.96 0.71
C LEU A 149 5.15 5.47 1.09
N PRO A 150 5.88 4.64 0.34
CA PRO A 150 5.98 3.21 0.59
C PRO A 150 6.85 2.87 1.78
N ILE A 151 6.61 1.68 2.35
CA ILE A 151 7.48 1.04 3.34
C ILE A 151 8.13 -0.18 2.69
N PHE A 152 9.45 -0.17 2.59
CA PHE A 152 10.27 -1.27 2.10
C PHE A 152 10.74 -2.10 3.29
N SER A 153 10.25 -3.33 3.35
CA SER A 153 10.59 -4.34 4.33
C SER A 153 11.31 -5.51 3.68
N SER A 154 11.63 -6.51 4.48
CA SER A 154 12.20 -7.78 4.07
C SER A 154 11.58 -8.91 4.86
N ALA A 155 11.69 -10.14 4.34
CA ALA A 155 11.23 -11.31 5.05
C ALA A 155 11.87 -11.41 6.45
N GLY A 156 11.01 -11.60 7.47
CA GLY A 156 11.40 -11.68 8.88
C GLY A 156 11.57 -10.33 9.59
N LEU A 157 11.41 -9.19 8.90
CA LEU A 157 11.35 -7.88 9.56
C LEU A 157 9.94 -7.57 10.06
N PRO A 158 9.80 -6.74 11.11
CA PRO A 158 8.51 -6.49 11.77
C PRO A 158 7.66 -5.44 11.04
N ALA A 159 7.47 -5.61 9.72
CA ALA A 159 6.64 -4.71 8.93
C ALA A 159 5.17 -4.80 9.30
N LYS A 160 4.67 -5.97 9.68
CA LYS A 160 3.27 -6.12 10.12
C LYS A 160 3.00 -5.34 11.40
N GLU A 161 3.93 -5.38 12.36
CA GLU A 161 3.81 -4.63 13.62
C GLU A 161 3.90 -3.13 13.38
N MET A 162 4.79 -2.69 12.49
CA MET A 162 4.88 -1.28 12.10
C MET A 162 3.61 -0.79 11.38
N THR A 163 3.10 -1.59 10.43
CA THR A 163 1.87 -1.28 9.69
C THR A 163 0.68 -1.20 10.64
N ALA A 164 0.55 -2.16 11.57
CA ALA A 164 -0.47 -2.13 12.61
C ALA A 164 -0.36 -0.90 13.52
N ALA A 165 0.86 -0.50 13.90
CA ALA A 165 1.08 0.71 14.69
C ALA A 165 0.62 1.97 13.92
N ILE A 166 0.89 2.06 12.62
CA ILE A 166 0.42 3.17 11.79
C ILE A 166 -1.11 3.16 11.69
N VAL A 167 -1.72 2.02 11.36
CA VAL A 167 -3.18 1.88 11.24
C VAL A 167 -3.90 2.31 12.52
N ARG A 168 -3.37 1.95 13.69
CA ARG A 168 -3.95 2.34 15.00
C ARG A 168 -3.75 3.81 15.35
N ASN A 169 -2.58 4.38 15.01
CA ASN A 169 -2.15 5.67 15.55
C ASN A 169 -2.34 6.85 14.59
N ALA A 170 -2.53 6.57 13.29
CA ALA A 170 -2.60 7.60 12.25
C ALA A 170 -3.77 8.55 12.49
N ARG A 171 -3.48 9.85 12.50
CA ARG A 171 -4.49 10.90 12.66
C ARG A 171 -4.05 12.22 12.05
N LEU A 172 -5.01 13.13 11.86
CA LEU A 172 -4.75 14.51 11.50
C LEU A 172 -4.38 15.32 12.75
N ALA A 173 -3.31 16.11 12.68
CA ALA A 173 -2.89 16.96 13.80
C ALA A 173 -3.93 18.03 14.19
N GLY A 174 -4.73 18.50 13.22
CA GLY A 174 -5.77 19.52 13.43
C GLY A 174 -7.16 18.97 13.79
N GLY A 175 -7.31 17.64 13.92
CA GLY A 175 -8.62 16.98 13.98
C GLY A 175 -9.34 16.96 12.62
N GLY A 176 -10.44 16.20 12.53
CA GLY A 176 -11.23 16.06 11.30
C GLY A 176 -11.72 14.62 11.07
N ALA A 177 -12.56 14.43 10.05
CA ALA A 177 -13.00 13.11 9.62
C ALA A 177 -11.85 12.39 8.92
N PHE A 178 -11.29 11.37 9.59
CA PHE A 178 -10.15 10.60 9.10
C PHE A 178 -10.52 9.11 9.09
N VAL A 179 -10.34 8.47 7.94
CA VAL A 179 -10.69 7.06 7.74
C VAL A 179 -9.49 6.29 7.22
N VAL A 180 -9.25 5.10 7.77
CA VAL A 180 -8.21 4.19 7.26
C VAL A 180 -8.85 3.16 6.34
N VAL A 181 -8.41 3.10 5.07
CA VAL A 181 -8.76 2.00 4.17
C VAL A 181 -7.59 1.02 4.16
N PHE A 182 -7.77 -0.11 4.83
CA PHE A 182 -6.76 -1.16 4.95
C PHE A 182 -6.98 -2.24 3.89
N VAL A 183 -5.97 -2.52 3.08
CA VAL A 183 -6.01 -3.56 2.06
C VAL A 183 -4.90 -4.56 2.34
N ALA A 184 -5.27 -5.80 2.64
CA ALA A 184 -4.33 -6.87 2.89
C ALA A 184 -4.39 -7.96 1.81
N LEU A 185 -3.23 -8.36 1.29
CA LEU A 185 -3.10 -9.19 0.08
C LEU A 185 -2.26 -10.43 0.38
N GLY A 186 -2.83 -11.62 0.15
CA GLY A 186 -2.11 -12.89 0.31
C GLY A 186 -1.66 -13.16 1.75
N LEU A 187 -2.42 -12.75 2.76
CA LEU A 187 -2.00 -12.92 4.15
C LEU A 187 -1.93 -14.39 4.58
N PRO A 188 -0.83 -14.84 5.22
CA PRO A 188 -0.81 -16.08 5.97
C PRO A 188 -1.80 -16.05 7.13
N HIS A 189 -2.25 -17.22 7.59
CA HIS A 189 -3.26 -17.31 8.65
C HIS A 189 -2.89 -16.58 9.96
N HIS A 190 -1.63 -16.65 10.37
CA HIS A 190 -1.17 -16.00 11.60
C HIS A 190 -1.14 -14.46 11.49
N GLU A 191 -0.83 -13.92 10.31
CA GLU A 191 -0.92 -12.47 10.06
C GLU A 191 -2.36 -12.00 9.93
N TYR A 192 -3.21 -12.80 9.29
CA TYR A 192 -4.64 -12.55 9.24
C TYR A 192 -5.23 -12.40 10.65
N ALA A 193 -4.99 -13.37 11.54
CA ALA A 193 -5.47 -13.30 12.92
C ALA A 193 -4.96 -12.04 13.65
N PHE A 194 -3.68 -11.70 13.46
CA PHE A 194 -3.08 -10.49 14.03
C PHE A 194 -3.78 -9.21 13.54
N TYR A 195 -3.98 -9.04 12.24
CA TYR A 195 -4.64 -7.85 11.71
C TYR A 195 -6.12 -7.78 12.07
N MET A 196 -6.83 -8.90 12.15
CA MET A 196 -8.23 -8.89 12.61
C MET A 196 -8.33 -8.40 14.05
N GLN A 197 -7.39 -8.80 14.91
CA GLN A 197 -7.30 -8.25 16.27
C GLN A 197 -6.98 -6.75 16.26
N VAL A 198 -6.00 -6.32 15.44
CA VAL A 198 -5.64 -4.91 15.28
C VAL A 198 -6.84 -4.05 14.88
N LEU A 199 -7.66 -4.52 13.94
CA LEU A 199 -8.84 -3.80 13.46
C LEU A 199 -9.99 -3.83 14.47
N ALA A 200 -10.17 -4.94 15.19
CA ALA A 200 -11.18 -5.04 16.24
C ALA A 200 -10.89 -4.09 17.42
N ASP A 201 -9.62 -3.88 17.74
CA ASP A 201 -9.17 -3.00 18.83
C ASP A 201 -9.03 -1.53 18.39
N MET A 202 -9.31 -1.20 17.12
CA MET A 202 -9.13 0.14 16.58
C MET A 202 -10.28 1.07 16.98
N GLU A 203 -9.95 2.22 17.57
CA GLU A 203 -10.95 3.23 17.98
C GLU A 203 -11.38 4.16 16.82
N GLY A 204 -10.59 4.23 15.75
CA GLY A 204 -10.84 5.10 14.59
C GLY A 204 -11.68 4.46 13.49
N ASP A 205 -12.22 5.29 12.60
CA ASP A 205 -12.96 4.82 11.42
C ASP A 205 -12.05 4.06 10.46
N PHE A 206 -12.48 2.85 10.05
CA PHE A 206 -11.75 2.06 9.07
C PHE A 206 -12.68 1.30 8.12
N THR A 207 -12.13 0.89 6.99
CA THR A 207 -12.71 -0.14 6.10
C THR A 207 -11.60 -1.08 5.70
N ALA A 208 -11.84 -2.39 5.72
CA ALA A 208 -10.82 -3.37 5.40
C ALA A 208 -11.19 -4.28 4.22
N PHE A 209 -10.22 -4.54 3.34
CA PHE A 209 -10.27 -5.53 2.27
C PHE A 209 -9.18 -6.56 2.52
N ILE A 210 -9.55 -7.80 2.75
CA ILE A 210 -8.62 -8.84 3.19
C ILE A 210 -8.66 -10.01 2.21
N ASN A 211 -7.51 -10.31 1.62
CA ASN A 211 -7.28 -11.53 0.86
C ASN A 211 -6.25 -12.40 1.58
N ARG A 212 -6.57 -13.68 1.78
CA ARG A 212 -5.72 -14.68 2.42
C ARG A 212 -4.87 -15.42 1.38
N ALA A 213 -3.74 -15.98 1.80
CA ALA A 213 -2.82 -16.69 0.92
C ALA A 213 -3.44 -17.90 0.18
N GLY A 214 -4.49 -18.50 0.74
CA GLY A 214 -5.23 -19.62 0.11
C GLY A 214 -6.37 -19.18 -0.80
N GLU A 215 -6.68 -17.88 -0.89
CA GLU A 215 -7.76 -17.35 -1.73
C GLU A 215 -7.27 -17.04 -3.16
N PRO A 216 -8.20 -16.95 -4.14
CA PRO A 216 -7.83 -16.82 -5.54
C PRO A 216 -6.94 -15.61 -5.83
N VAL A 217 -5.99 -15.82 -6.74
CA VAL A 217 -4.98 -14.82 -7.13
C VAL A 217 -5.61 -13.58 -7.74
N MET A 218 -6.71 -13.74 -8.48
CA MET A 218 -7.44 -12.61 -9.06
C MET A 218 -8.03 -11.67 -8.01
N GLU A 219 -8.46 -12.19 -6.86
CA GLU A 219 -8.95 -11.34 -5.76
C GLU A 219 -7.85 -10.43 -5.21
N ARG A 220 -6.58 -10.86 -5.24
CA ARG A 220 -5.42 -10.02 -4.86
C ARG A 220 -5.25 -8.83 -5.79
N LEU A 221 -5.56 -9.01 -7.07
CA LEU A 221 -5.48 -7.92 -8.05
C LEU A 221 -6.67 -6.95 -7.92
N LEU A 222 -7.82 -7.45 -7.47
CA LEU A 222 -9.05 -6.66 -7.34
C LEU A 222 -9.12 -5.88 -6.03
N ALA A 223 -8.68 -6.45 -4.91
CA ALA A 223 -8.80 -5.84 -3.59
C ALA A 223 -8.24 -4.40 -3.50
N PRO A 224 -7.05 -4.07 -4.05
CA PRO A 224 -6.53 -2.70 -4.04
C PRO A 224 -7.40 -1.75 -4.86
N ARG A 225 -7.95 -2.22 -5.99
CA ARG A 225 -8.81 -1.39 -6.86
C ARG A 225 -10.13 -1.06 -6.17
N PHE A 226 -10.71 -2.02 -5.46
CA PHE A 226 -11.90 -1.82 -4.63
C PHE A 226 -11.62 -0.87 -3.45
N GLY A 227 -10.52 -1.10 -2.72
CA GLY A 227 -10.12 -0.22 -1.62
C GLY A 227 -9.89 1.22 -2.08
N LEU A 228 -9.22 1.41 -3.21
CA LEU A 228 -9.00 2.75 -3.76
C LEU A 228 -10.29 3.40 -4.29
N ALA A 229 -11.22 2.64 -4.86
CA ALA A 229 -12.51 3.18 -5.28
C ALA A 229 -13.34 3.67 -4.08
N VAL A 230 -13.32 2.93 -2.96
CA VAL A 230 -13.92 3.37 -1.69
C VAL A 230 -13.20 4.60 -1.15
N ALA A 231 -11.87 4.60 -1.14
CA ALA A 231 -11.08 5.73 -0.65
C ALA A 231 -11.38 7.02 -1.43
N GLU A 232 -11.46 6.95 -2.76
CA GLU A 232 -11.82 8.10 -3.61
C GLU A 232 -13.23 8.59 -3.35
N HIS A 233 -14.19 7.69 -3.10
CA HIS A 233 -15.55 8.08 -2.74
C HIS A 233 -15.61 8.80 -1.40
N LEU A 234 -15.00 8.22 -0.36
CA LEU A 234 -14.94 8.82 0.97
C LEU A 234 -14.21 10.17 0.93
N ALA A 235 -13.13 10.29 0.15
CA ALA A 235 -12.38 11.52 0.03
C ALA A 235 -13.09 12.60 -0.78
N PHE A 236 -13.46 12.31 -2.03
CA PHE A 236 -13.88 13.33 -2.99
C PHE A 236 -15.39 13.57 -3.00
N ALA A 237 -16.20 12.57 -2.64
CA ALA A 237 -17.65 12.75 -2.51
C ALA A 237 -18.08 13.04 -1.07
N ARG A 238 -17.38 12.50 -0.05
CA ARG A 238 -17.72 12.73 1.37
C ARG A 238 -16.81 13.72 2.09
N GLY A 239 -15.74 14.17 1.45
CA GLY A 239 -14.86 15.20 2.00
C GLY A 239 -13.99 14.74 3.17
N MET A 240 -13.79 13.42 3.33
CA MET A 240 -12.99 12.84 4.40
C MET A 240 -11.52 12.77 4.01
N ASP A 241 -10.62 12.72 5.00
CA ASP A 241 -9.22 12.41 4.75
C ASP A 241 -8.99 10.91 4.91
N VAL A 242 -8.51 10.27 3.85
CA VAL A 242 -8.38 8.83 3.79
C VAL A 242 -6.92 8.43 3.75
N LEU A 243 -6.51 7.55 4.66
CA LEU A 243 -5.24 6.87 4.61
C LEU A 243 -5.43 5.44 4.09
N VAL A 244 -4.92 5.18 2.89
CA VAL A 244 -4.94 3.87 2.27
C VAL A 244 -3.64 3.13 2.59
N VAL A 245 -3.75 2.00 3.29
CA VAL A 245 -2.61 1.14 3.62
C VAL A 245 -2.75 -0.16 2.84
N ILE A 246 -1.77 -0.50 2.01
CA ILE A 246 -1.82 -1.71 1.16
C ILE A 246 -0.66 -2.62 1.54
N THR A 247 -0.92 -3.84 1.99
CA THR A 247 0.10 -4.81 2.42
C THR A 247 -0.24 -6.24 1.96
N ASP A 248 0.55 -6.97 1.20
CA ASP A 248 1.87 -6.66 0.66
C ASP A 248 1.80 -6.50 -0.86
N MET A 249 2.39 -5.42 -1.37
CA MET A 249 2.51 -5.16 -2.80
C MET A 249 3.41 -6.18 -3.51
N THR A 250 4.27 -6.92 -2.80
CA THR A 250 5.01 -8.05 -3.37
C THR A 250 4.06 -9.18 -3.75
N ASN A 251 3.09 -9.52 -2.89
CA ASN A 251 2.06 -10.52 -3.22
C ASN A 251 1.17 -10.08 -4.39
N TYR A 252 0.93 -8.77 -4.52
CA TYR A 252 0.26 -8.20 -5.70
C TYR A 252 1.08 -8.41 -6.98
N CYS A 253 2.38 -8.10 -6.94
CA CYS A 253 3.26 -8.27 -8.10
C CYS A 253 3.44 -9.74 -8.49
N ASP A 254 3.52 -10.64 -7.50
CA ASP A 254 3.56 -12.09 -7.74
C ASP A 254 2.25 -12.59 -8.36
N ALA A 255 1.10 -12.11 -7.88
CA ALA A 255 -0.19 -12.40 -8.52
C ALA A 255 -0.23 -11.91 -9.97
N LEU A 256 0.32 -10.72 -10.25
CA LEU A 256 0.39 -10.17 -11.60
C LEU A 256 1.28 -11.03 -12.50
N ARG A 257 2.41 -11.51 -11.98
CA ARG A 257 3.32 -12.44 -12.67
C ARG A 257 2.66 -13.79 -12.95
N GLU A 258 1.93 -14.35 -12.00
CA GLU A 258 1.21 -15.62 -12.18
C GLU A 258 0.15 -15.49 -13.28
N VAL A 259 -0.63 -14.42 -13.25
CA VAL A 259 -1.65 -14.13 -14.28
C VAL A 259 -1.01 -13.92 -15.66
N SER A 260 0.08 -13.16 -15.75
CA SER A 260 0.80 -12.94 -17.00
C SER A 260 1.38 -14.23 -17.58
N THR A 261 1.93 -15.10 -16.72
CA THR A 261 2.44 -16.42 -17.10
C THR A 261 1.31 -17.32 -17.60
N ALA A 262 0.16 -17.33 -16.93
CA ALA A 262 -1.02 -18.09 -17.35
C ALA A 262 -1.61 -17.58 -18.68
N ARG A 263 -1.35 -16.32 -19.03
CA ARG A 263 -1.70 -15.72 -20.33
C ARG A 263 -0.67 -15.97 -21.42
N GLU A 264 0.40 -16.71 -21.13
CA GLU A 264 1.52 -16.96 -22.05
C GLU A 264 2.13 -15.65 -22.60
N GLU A 265 2.09 -14.58 -21.81
CA GLU A 265 2.69 -13.30 -22.19
C GLU A 265 4.22 -13.36 -22.08
N LEU A 266 4.91 -12.54 -22.88
CA LEU A 266 6.37 -12.48 -22.82
C LEU A 266 6.82 -11.89 -21.47
N PRO A 267 7.65 -12.62 -20.70
CA PRO A 267 8.13 -12.12 -19.42
C PRO A 267 9.12 -10.97 -19.62
N GLY A 268 9.03 -9.97 -18.75
CA GLY A 268 9.99 -8.88 -18.63
C GLY A 268 11.12 -9.21 -17.66
N ARG A 269 11.64 -8.17 -16.98
CA ARG A 269 12.77 -8.28 -16.05
C ARG A 269 12.42 -9.20 -14.87
N ARG A 270 13.28 -10.19 -14.60
CA ARG A 270 13.12 -11.22 -13.56
C ARG A 270 11.77 -11.97 -13.61
N GLY A 271 11.16 -12.10 -14.80
CA GLY A 271 9.92 -12.86 -14.98
C GLY A 271 8.64 -12.08 -14.69
N TYR A 272 8.71 -10.80 -14.29
CA TYR A 272 7.52 -9.96 -14.11
C TYR A 272 7.00 -9.43 -15.47
N PRO A 273 5.69 -9.15 -15.59
CA PRO A 273 5.12 -8.62 -16.83
C PRO A 273 5.75 -7.28 -17.24
N GLY A 274 5.90 -7.05 -18.54
CA GLY A 274 6.47 -5.80 -19.07
C GLY A 274 5.69 -4.53 -18.72
N TYR A 275 4.40 -4.67 -18.41
CA TYR A 275 3.50 -3.56 -18.03
C TYR A 275 3.40 -3.34 -16.51
N MET A 276 4.18 -4.04 -15.69
CA MET A 276 4.12 -3.92 -14.22
C MET A 276 4.26 -2.47 -13.73
N TYR A 277 5.10 -1.66 -14.39
CA TYR A 277 5.21 -0.23 -14.08
C TYR A 277 3.88 0.50 -14.23
N SER A 278 3.24 0.36 -15.39
CA SER A 278 1.97 1.03 -15.71
C SER A 278 0.84 0.54 -14.80
N ASP A 279 0.84 -0.74 -14.46
CA ASP A 279 -0.16 -1.32 -13.55
C ASP A 279 -0.01 -0.80 -12.12
N LEU A 280 1.20 -0.76 -11.56
CA LEU A 280 1.46 -0.14 -10.26
C LEU A 280 1.15 1.36 -10.27
N ALA A 281 1.49 2.07 -11.35
CA ALA A 281 1.17 3.49 -11.51
C ALA A 281 -0.34 3.74 -11.50
N SER A 282 -1.13 2.84 -12.09
CA SER A 282 -2.60 2.92 -12.08
C SER A 282 -3.21 2.86 -10.67
N LEU A 283 -2.50 2.24 -9.72
CA LEU A 283 -2.89 2.21 -8.31
C LEU A 283 -2.35 3.45 -7.58
N TYR A 284 -1.04 3.65 -7.61
CA TYR A 284 -0.36 4.64 -6.79
C TYR A 284 -0.74 6.09 -7.16
N GLU A 285 -0.97 6.39 -8.45
CA GLU A 285 -1.34 7.73 -8.90
C GLU A 285 -2.77 8.16 -8.54
N ARG A 286 -3.57 7.27 -7.94
CA ARG A 286 -4.89 7.61 -7.39
C ARG A 286 -4.81 8.39 -6.07
N ALA A 287 -3.65 8.37 -5.41
CA ALA A 287 -3.38 9.25 -4.28
C ALA A 287 -3.28 10.72 -4.71
N GLY A 288 -3.77 11.61 -3.85
CA GLY A 288 -3.67 13.05 -4.07
C GLY A 288 -4.80 13.87 -3.45
N ARG A 289 -4.80 15.15 -3.84
CA ARG A 289 -5.81 16.15 -3.47
C ARG A 289 -6.36 16.81 -4.73
N ILE A 290 -7.62 17.23 -4.69
CA ILE A 290 -8.27 17.93 -5.80
C ILE A 290 -8.61 19.37 -5.35
N LYS A 291 -8.34 20.36 -6.22
CA LYS A 291 -8.66 21.76 -5.95
C LYS A 291 -10.17 21.93 -5.71
N GLY A 292 -10.53 22.59 -4.63
CA GLY A 292 -11.93 22.83 -4.25
C GLY A 292 -12.62 21.65 -3.56
N MET A 293 -11.93 20.52 -3.35
CA MET A 293 -12.43 19.40 -2.55
C MET A 293 -11.67 19.33 -1.22
N PRO A 294 -12.37 19.17 -0.09
CA PRO A 294 -11.73 19.19 1.23
C PRO A 294 -10.97 17.90 1.56
N GLY A 295 -11.46 16.75 1.09
CA GLY A 295 -10.86 15.45 1.38
C GLY A 295 -9.59 15.15 0.60
N SER A 296 -8.89 14.10 1.02
CA SER A 296 -7.63 13.66 0.42
C SER A 296 -7.47 12.14 0.46
N VAL A 297 -6.71 11.60 -0.50
CA VAL A 297 -6.30 10.19 -0.51
C VAL A 297 -4.79 10.13 -0.32
N THR A 298 -4.34 9.65 0.83
CA THR A 298 -2.92 9.39 1.14
C THR A 298 -2.66 7.89 1.07
N MET A 299 -1.49 7.47 0.58
CA MET A 299 -1.20 6.05 0.39
C MET A 299 0.12 5.61 1.05
N LEU A 300 0.06 4.48 1.76
CA LEU A 300 1.19 3.78 2.34
C LEU A 300 1.22 2.33 1.83
N PRO A 301 1.83 2.08 0.66
CA PRO A 301 2.07 0.71 0.19
C PRO A 301 3.24 0.07 0.94
N VAL A 302 3.04 -1.14 1.45
CA VAL A 302 4.08 -1.96 2.08
C VAL A 302 4.58 -2.96 1.06
N VAL A 303 5.90 -3.03 0.89
CA VAL A 303 6.60 -3.90 -0.06
C VAL A 303 7.61 -4.74 0.71
N THR A 304 7.51 -6.06 0.66
CA THR A 304 8.60 -6.94 1.10
C THR A 304 9.58 -7.20 -0.04
N MET A 305 10.78 -6.64 0.07
CA MET A 305 11.87 -6.81 -0.88
C MET A 305 12.37 -8.27 -0.86
N PRO A 306 12.36 -8.96 -2.01
CA PRO A 306 12.99 -10.27 -2.12
C PRO A 306 14.50 -10.15 -1.88
N GLU A 307 15.06 -11.06 -1.08
CA GLU A 307 16.51 -11.15 -0.80
C GLU A 307 17.15 -9.86 -0.23
N ASP A 308 16.36 -8.99 0.41
CA ASP A 308 16.81 -7.67 0.88
C ASP A 308 17.36 -6.77 -0.26
N ASP A 309 17.01 -7.07 -1.52
CA ASP A 309 17.51 -6.38 -2.71
C ASP A 309 16.63 -5.20 -3.11
N ILE A 310 17.06 -3.98 -2.79
CA ILE A 310 16.36 -2.75 -3.18
C ILE A 310 16.36 -2.52 -4.71
N THR A 311 17.25 -3.18 -5.45
CA THR A 311 17.31 -3.10 -6.92
C THR A 311 16.35 -4.09 -7.60
N HIS A 312 15.66 -4.93 -6.81
CA HIS A 312 14.63 -5.82 -7.31
C HIS A 312 13.53 -5.01 -8.05
N PRO A 313 12.93 -5.54 -9.13
CA PRO A 313 11.95 -4.79 -9.91
C PRO A 313 10.78 -4.17 -9.13
N ILE A 314 10.32 -4.84 -8.06
CA ILE A 314 9.20 -4.36 -7.24
C ILE A 314 9.55 -3.05 -6.48
N PRO A 315 10.56 -3.03 -5.59
CA PRO A 315 10.96 -1.80 -4.90
C PRO A 315 11.46 -0.72 -5.87
N ASP A 316 12.21 -1.10 -6.91
CA ASP A 316 12.72 -0.17 -7.93
C ASP A 316 11.59 0.59 -8.64
N LEU A 317 10.59 -0.12 -9.19
CA LEU A 317 9.45 0.53 -9.85
C LEU A 317 8.57 1.28 -8.85
N THR A 318 8.39 0.75 -7.64
CA THR A 318 7.62 1.44 -6.59
C THR A 318 8.27 2.76 -6.19
N GLY A 319 9.58 2.79 -5.96
CA GLY A 319 10.34 4.01 -5.65
C GLY A 319 10.42 5.00 -6.81
N TYR A 320 10.32 4.51 -8.05
CA TYR A 320 10.26 5.37 -9.23
C TYR A 320 8.92 6.12 -9.33
N ILE A 321 7.82 5.49 -8.94
CA ILE A 321 6.47 6.08 -9.00
C ILE A 321 6.20 6.96 -7.77
N THR A 322 6.57 6.49 -6.58
CA THR A 322 6.22 7.12 -5.30
C THR A 322 7.12 8.31 -4.94
N GLU A 323 6.73 9.10 -3.93
CA GLU A 323 7.44 10.33 -3.54
C GLU A 323 8.42 10.12 -2.37
N GLY A 324 9.12 8.99 -2.35
CA GLY A 324 10.02 8.61 -1.29
C GLY A 324 9.90 7.14 -0.93
N GLN A 325 10.51 6.74 0.18
CA GLN A 325 10.39 5.40 0.74
C GLN A 325 10.85 5.40 2.20
N ILE A 326 10.30 4.49 3.01
CA ILE A 326 10.78 4.16 4.35
C ILE A 326 11.40 2.77 4.29
N VAL A 327 12.67 2.63 4.65
CA VAL A 327 13.39 1.35 4.54
C VAL A 327 13.61 0.75 5.92
N LEU A 328 13.23 -0.51 6.09
CA LEU A 328 13.52 -1.27 7.30
C LEU A 328 14.89 -1.96 7.20
N SER A 329 15.66 -1.89 8.28
CA SER A 329 16.98 -2.48 8.36
C SER A 329 17.02 -3.70 9.26
N ARG A 330 17.58 -4.78 8.72
CA ARG A 330 17.87 -5.99 9.47
C ARG A 330 18.90 -5.77 10.58
N GLU A 331 19.87 -4.89 10.36
CA GLU A 331 20.89 -4.53 11.36
C GLU A 331 20.22 -3.91 12.60
N LEU A 332 19.31 -2.94 12.39
CA LEU A 332 18.58 -2.30 13.48
C LEU A 332 17.67 -3.29 14.20
N HIS A 333 17.01 -4.17 13.44
CA HIS A 333 16.16 -5.20 14.03
C HIS A 333 16.95 -6.18 14.91
N GLN A 334 18.13 -6.62 14.47
CA GLN A 334 19.03 -7.48 15.26
C GLN A 334 19.53 -6.81 16.54
N LYS A 335 19.64 -5.47 16.55
CA LYS A 335 19.94 -4.67 17.75
C LYS A 335 18.74 -4.48 18.68
N GLY A 336 17.55 -5.01 18.34
CA GLY A 336 16.32 -4.83 19.12
C GLY A 336 15.67 -3.46 18.97
N VAL A 337 16.03 -2.69 17.94
CA VAL A 337 15.42 -1.38 17.65
C VAL A 337 14.05 -1.57 17.01
N PHE A 338 13.03 -0.88 17.49
CA PHE A 338 11.69 -0.90 16.90
C PHE A 338 11.04 0.51 16.90
N PRO A 339 10.49 0.97 15.76
CA PRO A 339 10.55 0.31 14.45
C PRO A 339 11.98 0.34 13.88
N PRO A 340 12.45 -0.71 13.18
CA PRO A 340 13.83 -0.79 12.69
C PRO A 340 14.01 0.02 11.40
N VAL A 341 13.67 1.31 11.42
CA VAL A 341 13.74 2.20 10.25
C VAL A 341 15.16 2.72 10.07
N ASP A 342 15.76 2.44 8.91
CA ASP A 342 17.02 3.07 8.52
C ASP A 342 16.73 4.42 7.86
N VAL A 343 17.09 5.48 8.57
CA VAL A 343 16.77 6.86 8.18
C VAL A 343 17.63 7.38 7.03
N LEU A 344 18.77 6.74 6.71
CA LEU A 344 19.67 7.20 5.64
C LEU A 344 19.16 6.87 4.22
N PRO A 345 18.74 5.62 3.92
CA PRO A 345 18.12 5.30 2.63
C PRO A 345 16.63 5.68 2.59
N SER A 346 16.02 6.04 3.72
CA SER A 346 14.65 6.55 3.78
C SER A 346 14.59 8.02 3.35
N LEU A 347 13.50 8.39 2.67
CA LEU A 347 13.26 9.75 2.22
C LEU A 347 11.77 10.01 2.11
N SER A 348 11.32 11.20 2.53
CA SER A 348 10.04 11.78 2.10
C SER A 348 10.31 13.05 1.29
N ARG A 349 10.06 13.00 -0.03
CA ARG A 349 10.31 14.16 -0.92
C ARG A 349 9.40 15.35 -0.60
N LEU A 350 8.24 15.09 -0.03
CA LEU A 350 7.22 16.11 0.27
C LEU A 350 7.29 16.62 1.71
N MET A 351 8.21 16.12 2.54
CA MET A 351 8.37 16.50 3.95
C MET A 351 8.29 18.02 4.17
N GLN A 352 8.95 18.83 3.34
CA GLN A 352 8.95 20.30 3.45
C GLN A 352 7.55 20.94 3.36
N ARG A 353 6.58 20.25 2.76
CA ARG A 353 5.17 20.67 2.66
C ARG A 353 4.32 20.22 3.85
N GLY A 354 4.79 19.26 4.63
CA GLY A 354 4.13 18.79 5.86
C GLY A 354 4.62 19.50 7.12
N ILE A 355 5.84 20.03 7.12
CA ILE A 355 6.48 20.57 8.32
C ILE A 355 6.42 22.10 8.40
N GLY A 356 6.79 22.65 9.56
CA GLY A 356 6.93 24.08 9.79
C GLY A 356 5.80 24.69 10.63
N SER A 357 5.84 26.01 10.78
CA SER A 357 4.87 26.78 11.55
C SER A 357 3.44 26.56 11.03
N GLY A 358 2.49 26.36 11.94
CA GLY A 358 1.08 26.08 11.61
C GLY A 358 0.79 24.65 11.15
N ARG A 359 1.81 23.77 11.04
CA ARG A 359 1.62 22.35 10.71
C ARG A 359 2.18 21.41 11.77
N THR A 360 3.46 21.58 12.11
CA THR A 360 4.14 20.84 13.18
C THR A 360 4.79 21.82 14.16
N ARG A 361 6.05 22.19 13.92
CA ARG A 361 6.82 23.14 14.71
C ARG A 361 7.83 23.88 13.81
N GLN A 362 8.19 25.12 14.19
CA GLN A 362 9.05 25.98 13.36
C GLN A 362 10.47 25.41 13.15
N ASP A 363 11.01 24.74 14.15
CA ASP A 363 12.36 24.18 14.20
C ASP A 363 12.46 22.74 13.65
N HIS A 364 11.34 22.12 13.27
CA HIS A 364 11.28 20.73 12.80
C HIS A 364 12.35 20.46 11.73
N ARG A 365 12.39 21.28 10.67
CA ARG A 365 13.35 21.11 9.57
C ARG A 365 14.79 21.11 10.06
N ARG A 366 15.13 22.08 10.93
CA ARG A 366 16.47 22.24 11.48
C ARG A 366 16.87 21.04 12.32
N ILE A 367 15.97 20.55 13.18
CA ILE A 367 16.23 19.39 14.03
C ILE A 367 16.47 18.15 13.17
N ALA A 368 15.59 17.89 12.20
CA ALA A 368 15.72 16.75 11.30
C ALA A 368 17.05 16.76 10.52
N ASP A 369 17.42 17.91 9.94
CA ASP A 369 18.67 18.05 9.19
C ASP A 369 19.91 17.84 10.08
N LEU A 370 19.88 18.33 11.32
CA LEU A 370 20.98 18.14 12.28
C LEU A 370 21.10 16.69 12.74
N LEU A 371 19.98 16.06 13.10
CA LEU A 371 19.94 14.64 13.48
C LEU A 371 20.48 13.76 12.35
N TYR A 372 19.99 13.96 11.12
CA TYR A 372 20.45 13.23 9.95
C TYR A 372 21.95 13.39 9.72
N LYS A 373 22.46 14.64 9.76
CA LYS A 373 23.88 14.94 9.56
C LYS A 373 24.76 14.23 10.58
N GLN A 374 24.42 14.28 11.87
CA GLN A 374 25.22 13.65 12.92
C GLN A 374 25.16 12.13 12.84
N TYR A 375 23.97 11.58 12.57
CA TYR A 375 23.80 10.13 12.43
C TYR A 375 24.58 9.58 11.23
N ALA A 376 24.55 10.26 10.08
CA ALA A 376 25.31 9.88 8.90
C ALA A 376 26.82 9.81 9.19
N LYS A 377 27.37 10.85 9.86
CA LYS A 377 28.78 10.88 10.27
C LYS A 377 29.13 9.73 11.22
N GLY A 378 28.30 9.51 12.25
CA GLY A 378 28.54 8.42 13.19
C GLY A 378 28.52 7.04 12.51
N ARG A 379 27.63 6.82 11.55
CA ARG A 379 27.58 5.56 10.79
C ARG A 379 28.78 5.37 9.87
N ASP A 380 29.30 6.42 9.24
CA ASP A 380 30.55 6.34 8.48
C ASP A 380 31.75 5.99 9.38
N LEU A 381 31.80 6.59 10.58
CA LEU A 381 32.84 6.34 11.56
C LEU A 381 32.83 4.90 12.11
N ARG A 382 31.67 4.21 12.17
CA ARG A 382 31.60 2.79 12.59
C ARG A 382 32.47 1.88 11.72
N ARG A 383 32.63 2.21 10.43
CA ARG A 383 33.52 1.45 9.53
C ARG A 383 34.99 1.64 9.90
N LEU A 384 35.37 2.86 10.28
CA LEU A 384 36.72 3.13 10.79
C LEU A 384 36.94 2.49 12.16
N GLU A 385 35.96 2.54 13.07
CA GLU A 385 36.03 1.91 14.39
C GLU A 385 36.31 0.41 14.28
N ALA A 386 35.67 -0.28 13.34
CA ALA A 386 35.90 -1.69 13.09
C ALA A 386 37.33 -2.02 12.60
N ILE A 387 38.06 -1.05 12.04
CA ILE A 387 39.43 -1.23 11.53
C ILE A 387 40.47 -0.81 12.56
N VAL A 388 40.32 0.37 13.16
CA VAL A 388 41.35 1.01 14.01
C VAL A 388 41.09 0.73 15.49
N GLY A 389 39.89 0.30 15.85
CA GLY A 389 39.45 0.13 17.23
C GLY A 389 39.07 1.46 17.88
N ARG A 390 38.16 1.41 18.85
CA ARG A 390 37.59 2.61 19.50
C ARG A 390 38.63 3.46 20.23
N GLU A 391 39.67 2.85 20.78
CA GLU A 391 40.76 3.55 21.48
C GLU A 391 41.66 4.36 20.54
N GLY A 392 41.74 3.97 19.27
CA GLY A 392 42.52 4.67 18.25
C GLY A 392 41.80 5.85 17.60
N MET A 393 40.54 6.11 17.97
CA MET A 393 39.74 7.18 17.39
C MET A 393 39.88 8.51 18.14
N MET A 394 39.73 9.61 17.42
CA MET A 394 39.74 10.95 18.01
C MET A 394 38.57 11.12 19.00
N GLY A 395 38.71 12.02 19.97
CA GLY A 395 37.65 12.28 20.96
C GLY A 395 36.32 12.71 20.33
N SER A 396 36.40 13.56 19.30
CA SER A 396 35.26 14.01 18.51
C SER A 396 34.56 12.87 17.75
N ASP A 397 35.33 11.95 17.16
CA ASP A 397 34.79 10.79 16.45
C ASP A 397 34.08 9.82 17.41
N ARG A 398 34.66 9.57 18.59
CA ARG A 398 34.03 8.77 19.64
C ARG A 398 32.67 9.35 20.06
N LEU A 399 32.60 10.67 20.19
CA LEU A 399 31.36 11.37 20.53
C LEU A 399 30.28 11.21 19.44
N MET A 400 30.66 11.19 18.15
CA MET A 400 29.72 10.94 17.05
C MET A 400 29.24 9.48 17.00
N LEU A 401 30.10 8.52 17.35
CA LEU A 401 29.71 7.12 17.51
C LEU A 401 28.69 6.96 18.66
N ASP A 402 28.97 7.58 19.81
CA ASP A 402 28.05 7.59 20.95
C ASP A 402 26.71 8.24 20.60
N PHE A 403 26.72 9.33 19.83
CA PHE A 403 25.51 9.94 19.31
C PHE A 403 24.72 8.96 18.42
N ALA A 404 25.37 8.23 17.51
CA ALA A 404 24.69 7.29 16.62
C ALA A 404 24.05 6.12 17.38
N ASP A 405 24.74 5.59 18.40
CA ASP A 405 24.20 4.54 19.27
C ASP A 405 23.01 5.04 20.11
N ALA A 406 23.12 6.25 20.68
CA ALA A 406 22.04 6.87 21.45
C ALA A 406 20.84 7.24 20.54
N PHE A 407 21.09 7.69 19.32
CA PHE A 407 20.05 7.96 18.32
C PHE A 407 19.23 6.71 18.01
N GLU A 408 19.89 5.57 17.78
CA GLU A 408 19.22 4.29 17.50
C GLU A 408 18.42 3.80 18.73
N ARG A 409 19.01 3.87 19.92
CA ARG A 409 18.43 3.28 21.16
C ARG A 409 17.42 4.15 21.88
N GLU A 410 17.53 5.47 21.80
CA GLU A 410 16.69 6.39 22.56
C GLU A 410 15.66 7.10 21.67
N LEU A 411 16.06 7.49 20.45
CA LEU A 411 15.19 8.24 19.55
C LEU A 411 14.39 7.34 18.61
N ILE A 412 15.07 6.47 17.83
CA ILE A 412 14.40 5.59 16.86
C ILE A 412 13.67 4.45 17.57
N HIS A 413 14.33 3.80 18.53
CA HIS A 413 13.67 2.80 19.37
C HIS A 413 12.60 3.48 20.24
N GLN A 414 11.34 3.11 20.00
CA GLN A 414 10.18 3.57 20.77
C GLN A 414 9.31 2.42 21.28
N GLY A 415 9.62 1.18 20.88
CA GLY A 415 8.77 0.03 21.17
C GLY A 415 7.36 0.22 20.57
N ALA A 416 6.34 -0.32 21.24
CA ALA A 416 4.96 -0.17 20.79
C ALA A 416 4.33 1.19 21.14
N ALA A 417 5.07 2.08 21.83
CA ALA A 417 4.54 3.34 22.30
C ALA A 417 4.43 4.36 21.16
N ARG A 418 3.26 4.99 21.09
CA ARG A 418 2.99 6.14 20.24
C ARG A 418 3.69 7.38 20.81
N ARG A 419 4.38 8.17 19.98
CA ARG A 419 4.87 9.51 20.34
C ARG A 419 4.20 10.56 19.46
N ASP A 420 3.81 11.69 20.05
CA ASP A 420 3.40 12.84 19.25
C ASP A 420 4.62 13.56 18.67
N ILE A 421 4.37 14.43 17.68
CA ILE A 421 5.45 15.13 16.98
C ILE A 421 6.28 16.02 17.91
N ASN A 422 5.68 16.63 18.94
CA ASN A 422 6.41 17.51 19.85
C ASN A 422 7.39 16.72 20.70
N ALA A 423 6.94 15.60 21.28
CA ALA A 423 7.77 14.67 22.03
C ALA A 423 8.91 14.10 21.18
N SER A 424 8.65 13.76 19.91
CA SER A 424 9.68 13.31 18.97
C SER A 424 10.74 14.38 18.71
N LEU A 425 10.34 15.64 18.51
CA LEU A 425 11.27 16.75 18.28
C LEU A 425 12.03 17.17 19.54
N ASP A 426 11.39 17.15 20.71
CA ASP A 426 12.02 17.41 22.01
C ASP A 426 13.05 16.35 22.36
N GLY A 427 12.75 15.08 22.11
CA GLY A 427 13.71 13.98 22.23
C GLY A 427 14.91 14.19 21.31
N GLY A 428 14.68 14.63 20.07
CA GLY A 428 15.74 14.98 19.12
C GLY A 428 16.63 16.12 19.59
N LEU A 429 16.04 17.20 20.13
CA LEU A 429 16.78 18.32 20.70
C LEU A 429 17.58 17.93 21.94
N ALA A 430 16.99 17.16 22.85
CA ALA A 430 17.67 16.69 24.05
C ALA A 430 18.89 15.83 23.69
N LEU A 431 18.76 14.98 22.67
CA LEU A 431 19.87 14.18 22.15
C LEU A 431 20.97 15.06 21.53
N LEU A 432 20.62 16.02 20.68
CA LEU A 432 21.58 16.97 20.10
C LEU A 432 22.29 17.81 21.18
N GLY A 433 21.60 18.16 22.27
CA GLY A 433 22.18 18.91 23.39
C GLY A 433 23.17 18.10 24.23
N ARG A 434 22.99 16.77 24.35
CA ARG A 434 23.93 15.87 25.03
C ARG A 434 25.22 15.65 24.25
N PHE A 435 25.16 15.77 22.93
CA PHE A 435 26.27 15.54 22.01
C PHE A 435 26.51 16.78 21.15
N PRO A 436 26.97 17.90 21.73
CA PRO A 436 27.25 19.09 20.95
C PRO A 436 28.36 18.77 19.94
N ALA A 437 28.10 19.00 18.66
CA ALA A 437 29.21 19.13 17.71
C ALA A 437 30.09 20.28 18.21
N GLU A 438 31.41 20.07 18.19
CA GLU A 438 32.35 21.17 18.36
C GLU A 438 31.88 22.33 17.46
N ALA A 439 31.64 23.49 18.09
CA ALA A 439 31.30 24.70 17.36
C ALA A 439 32.42 24.98 16.36
N PRO A 440 32.09 25.45 15.14
CA PRO A 440 33.08 25.74 14.11
C PRO A 440 34.17 26.69 14.56
#